data_AF-A0AAD6K9W0-F1
#
_entry.id   AF-A0AAD6K9W0-F1
#
_cell.length_a   1.000
_cell.length_b   1.000
_cell.length_c   1.000
_cell.angle_alpha   90.00
_cell.angle_beta   90.00
_cell.angle_gamma   90.00
#
_symmetry.space_group_name_H-M   'P 1'
#
loop_
_entity.id
_entity.type
_entity.pdbx_description
1 polymer ?
#
loop_
_entity_poly.entity_id
_entity_poly.type
_entity_poly.pdbx_seq_one_letter_code
_entity_poly.pdbx_strand_id
1 'polypeptide(L)'
;MVETRMKLTAGYKKACNPVILSNSRQDPLELKKGITYPYPTQTLSLSSMETLSSLCTSQALMSRSSSPAIFCTSGSVSFTGFSLKAQAFSKKKQTLRFVRASVAVEQQTQEAKVALIRIGTRGSPLALAQAHETRDKLMALHSDLAEEGAIQIVIIKTTGDKIQSQPLADIGGKGLFTKEIDEALINGDIDIAVHSMKDVPTYLPEKTILPCNLPREDVRDAFISLSAASLADLPAGSIIGTASLRRKSQILHRYPSLSVEENFRGNVQTRLRKLNEGVVKATLLALAGT
;
A
#
# COMPACT_ATOMS: atom_id res chain seq x y z
N MET A 1 22.52 25.79 -17.52
CA MET A 1 21.82 24.52 -17.84
C MET A 1 22.06 23.59 -16.66
N VAL A 2 21.25 23.71 -15.60
CA VAL A 2 21.47 22.98 -14.34
C VAL A 2 20.52 21.79 -14.32
N GLU A 3 21.08 20.61 -14.51
CA GLU A 3 20.41 19.33 -14.52
C GLU A 3 20.34 18.78 -13.08
N THR A 4 19.30 19.16 -12.33
CA THR A 4 19.05 18.57 -11.00
C THR A 4 18.17 17.34 -11.16
N ARG A 5 18.81 16.21 -11.40
CA ARG A 5 18.18 14.89 -11.54
C ARG A 5 17.67 14.42 -10.18
N MET A 6 16.40 14.68 -9.90
CA MET A 6 15.69 14.24 -8.70
C MET A 6 15.55 12.71 -8.73
N LYS A 7 16.45 11.99 -8.05
CA LYS A 7 16.30 10.55 -7.77
C LYS A 7 15.22 10.38 -6.70
N LEU A 8 13.96 10.34 -7.11
CA LEU A 8 12.90 9.72 -6.33
C LEU A 8 13.10 8.21 -6.38
N THR A 9 13.91 7.67 -5.47
CA THR A 9 13.82 6.24 -5.12
C THR A 9 12.49 6.06 -4.39
N ALA A 10 11.45 5.71 -5.13
CA ALA A 10 10.14 5.33 -4.62
C ALA A 10 10.26 3.98 -3.89
N GLY A 11 10.79 4.01 -2.67
CA GLY A 11 10.69 2.94 -1.70
C GLY A 11 9.88 3.45 -0.53
N TYR A 12 8.68 2.91 -0.33
CA TYR A 12 7.87 3.16 0.87
C TYR A 12 8.68 2.73 2.08
N LYS A 13 9.30 3.66 2.79
CA LYS A 13 10.29 3.32 3.83
C LYS A 13 9.73 3.19 5.24
N LYS A 14 8.45 3.51 5.48
CA LYS A 14 7.65 3.22 6.68
C LYS A 14 6.29 3.87 6.51
N ALA A 15 5.21 3.18 6.86
CA ALA A 15 3.89 3.68 6.54
C ALA A 15 3.32 4.56 7.66
N CYS A 16 2.48 5.54 7.29
CA CYS A 16 1.73 6.38 8.23
C CYS A 16 1.11 5.52 9.33
N ASN A 17 1.35 5.85 10.61
CA ASN A 17 0.95 5.10 11.80
C ASN A 17 -0.31 4.22 11.57
N PRO A 18 -0.12 2.94 11.22
CA PRO A 18 -1.25 2.07 10.98
C PRO A 18 -1.86 1.64 12.30
N VAL A 19 -3.17 1.49 12.25
CA VAL A 19 -3.99 1.20 13.40
C VAL A 19 -4.77 -0.05 13.13
N ILE A 20 -4.87 -0.88 14.16
CA ILE A 20 -5.51 -2.18 14.08
C ILE A 20 -6.86 -2.09 14.78
N LEU A 21 -7.92 -2.29 14.00
CA LEU A 21 -9.26 -2.55 14.52
C LEU A 21 -9.46 -4.06 14.62
N SER A 22 -10.09 -4.51 15.71
CA SER A 22 -10.50 -5.90 15.92
C SER A 22 -11.96 -5.97 16.38
N ASN A 23 -12.58 -7.13 16.22
CA ASN A 23 -13.95 -7.34 16.67
C ASN A 23 -13.98 -7.42 18.21
N SER A 24 -14.92 -6.73 18.86
CA SER A 24 -14.99 -6.62 20.32
C SER A 24 -15.30 -7.95 21.03
N ARG A 25 -15.73 -8.98 20.28
CA ARG A 25 -16.01 -10.33 20.82
C ARG A 25 -14.92 -11.35 20.49
N GLN A 26 -13.92 -10.99 19.69
CA GLN A 26 -12.88 -11.90 19.25
C GLN A 26 -11.54 -11.25 19.54
N ASP A 27 -10.90 -11.67 20.63
CA ASP A 27 -9.45 -11.68 20.64
C ASP A 27 -9.05 -12.82 19.68
N PRO A 28 -8.45 -12.54 18.49
CA PRO A 28 -8.12 -13.58 17.51
C PRO A 28 -7.16 -14.63 18.07
N LEU A 29 -6.56 -14.37 19.24
CA LEU A 29 -5.63 -15.24 19.93
C LEU A 29 -6.25 -16.06 21.07
N GLU A 30 -7.50 -15.79 21.51
CA GLU A 30 -8.13 -16.57 22.59
C GLU A 30 -8.79 -17.87 22.12
N LEU A 31 -9.12 -18.00 20.84
CA LEU A 31 -9.98 -19.10 20.37
C LEU A 31 -9.25 -20.38 19.93
N LYS A 32 -7.93 -20.51 20.15
CA LYS A 32 -7.25 -21.81 19.95
C LYS A 32 -6.24 -22.29 20.98
N LYS A 33 -5.65 -21.48 21.86
CA LYS A 33 -4.85 -21.97 23.00
C LYS A 33 -4.91 -20.93 24.12
N GLY A 34 -5.25 -21.34 25.34
CA GLY A 34 -5.39 -20.47 26.51
C GLY A 34 -4.08 -19.76 26.89
N ILE A 35 -3.82 -18.62 26.26
CA ILE A 35 -2.69 -17.74 26.54
C ILE A 35 -3.27 -16.45 27.14
N THR A 36 -3.11 -16.27 28.44
CA THR A 36 -3.43 -15.02 29.13
C THR A 36 -2.28 -14.03 28.98
N TYR A 37 -2.57 -12.81 28.51
CA TYR A 37 -1.59 -11.73 28.44
C TYR A 37 -1.72 -10.81 29.66
N PRO A 38 -0.67 -10.65 30.48
CA PRO A 38 -0.65 -9.62 31.51
C PRO A 38 -0.34 -8.26 30.87
N TYR A 39 -1.30 -7.33 30.89
CA TYR A 39 -1.01 -5.92 30.64
C TYR A 39 -0.27 -5.33 31.85
N PRO A 40 0.93 -4.75 31.71
CA PRO A 40 1.49 -3.93 32.76
C PRO A 40 0.84 -2.54 32.70
N THR A 41 0.07 -2.19 33.73
CA THR A 41 -0.29 -0.81 34.04
C THR A 41 0.98 -0.06 34.45
N GLN A 42 1.64 0.60 33.49
CA GLN A 42 2.73 1.52 33.81
C GLN A 42 2.18 2.91 34.15
N THR A 43 2.10 3.20 35.44
CA THR A 43 2.10 4.56 35.99
C THR A 43 3.51 5.15 35.82
N LEU A 44 3.70 6.04 34.84
CA LEU A 44 4.98 6.75 34.68
C LEU A 44 5.02 7.97 35.62
N SER A 45 5.96 7.92 36.57
CA SER A 45 6.41 9.07 37.37
C SER A 45 7.57 9.77 36.65
N LEU A 46 7.61 11.10 36.75
CA LEU A 46 8.61 11.97 36.13
C LEU A 46 9.98 11.86 36.82
N SER A 47 11.02 11.50 36.06
CA SER A 47 12.45 11.84 36.22
C SER A 47 13.21 10.96 35.20
N SER A 48 14.17 11.36 34.36
CA SER A 48 15.06 12.51 34.31
C SER A 48 15.50 12.73 32.86
N MET A 49 15.84 13.99 32.56
CA MET A 49 16.62 14.39 31.38
C MET A 49 18.11 14.14 31.60
N GLU A 50 18.85 13.80 30.52
CA GLU A 50 20.27 14.15 30.23
C GLU A 50 20.69 13.38 28.94
N THR A 51 20.77 13.97 27.74
CA THR A 51 21.92 14.61 27.04
C THR A 51 23.29 13.89 27.01
N LEU A 52 23.78 13.64 25.77
CA LEU A 52 25.15 13.87 25.19
C LEU A 52 25.49 12.81 24.11
N SER A 53 25.55 13.17 22.80
CA SER A 53 26.75 13.42 21.94
C SER A 53 27.85 12.34 22.02
N SER A 54 28.36 11.71 20.94
CA SER A 54 29.27 12.31 19.94
C SER A 54 29.81 11.25 18.95
N LEU A 55 29.85 11.61 17.65
CA LEU A 55 30.81 11.31 16.57
C LEU A 55 31.61 9.99 16.51
N CYS A 56 31.59 9.34 15.33
CA CYS A 56 32.84 8.96 14.64
C CYS A 56 32.67 8.88 13.11
N THR A 57 33.64 9.48 12.43
CA THR A 57 33.81 9.65 10.98
C THR A 57 34.69 8.51 10.46
N SER A 58 34.49 8.04 9.22
CA SER A 58 35.58 7.77 8.26
C SER A 58 35.09 7.35 6.87
N GLN A 59 35.70 7.98 5.87
CA GLN A 59 35.66 7.68 4.43
C GLN A 59 36.41 6.39 4.09
N ALA A 60 36.05 5.76 2.97
CA ALA A 60 37.03 5.15 2.06
C ALA A 60 36.47 5.08 0.63
N LEU A 61 37.39 5.13 -0.32
CA LEU A 61 37.28 5.53 -1.72
C LEU A 61 37.76 4.36 -2.62
N MET A 62 37.46 4.44 -3.92
CA MET A 62 38.08 3.72 -5.07
C MET A 62 37.58 2.29 -5.35
N SER A 63 37.67 1.68 -6.55
CA SER A 63 37.55 2.05 -7.98
C SER A 63 37.93 0.80 -8.80
N ARG A 64 37.37 0.63 -10.03
CA ARG A 64 37.88 -0.18 -11.18
C ARG A 64 37.87 -1.72 -11.02
N SER A 65 37.74 -2.59 -12.04
CA SER A 65 37.56 -2.52 -13.51
C SER A 65 37.41 -3.95 -14.11
N SER A 66 36.88 -4.06 -15.35
CA SER A 66 37.26 -5.01 -16.47
C SER A 66 37.10 -6.53 -16.27
N SER A 67 36.64 -7.41 -17.18
CA SER A 67 36.54 -7.54 -18.67
C SER A 67 35.90 -8.94 -18.99
N PRO A 68 35.86 -9.52 -20.23
CA PRO A 68 35.48 -9.01 -21.58
C PRO A 68 34.53 -9.96 -22.39
N ALA A 69 34.04 -9.43 -23.53
CA ALA A 69 33.79 -9.98 -24.89
C ALA A 69 33.11 -11.37 -25.16
N ILE A 70 32.24 -11.44 -26.20
CA ILE A 70 32.45 -12.16 -27.49
C ILE A 70 31.18 -12.15 -28.39
N PHE A 71 31.41 -11.74 -29.65
CA PHE A 71 30.80 -12.03 -30.97
C PHE A 71 29.30 -11.87 -31.34
N CYS A 72 29.11 -11.13 -32.44
CA CYS A 72 27.99 -11.14 -33.39
C CYS A 72 27.98 -12.41 -34.25
N THR A 73 26.81 -12.82 -34.75
CA THR A 73 26.57 -12.92 -36.21
C THR A 73 25.08 -13.03 -36.54
N SER A 74 24.71 -12.29 -37.58
CA SER A 74 23.45 -12.20 -38.32
C SER A 74 23.16 -13.42 -39.20
N GLY A 75 21.88 -13.67 -39.50
CA GLY A 75 21.46 -14.57 -40.59
C GLY A 75 19.94 -14.64 -40.80
N SER A 76 19.43 -13.80 -41.69
CA SER A 76 18.12 -13.84 -42.39
C SER A 76 18.04 -15.10 -43.28
N VAL A 77 16.92 -15.68 -43.78
CA VAL A 77 15.79 -15.16 -44.58
C VAL A 77 14.69 -16.26 -44.74
N SER A 78 13.42 -15.84 -44.65
CA SER A 78 12.24 -16.01 -45.54
C SER A 78 12.12 -17.24 -46.48
N PHE A 79 11.03 -18.04 -46.45
CA PHE A 79 9.63 -17.85 -46.94
C PHE A 79 9.39 -18.39 -48.36
N THR A 80 8.58 -19.46 -48.47
CA THR A 80 7.60 -19.80 -49.53
C THR A 80 6.87 -21.06 -49.03
N GLY A 81 5.55 -21.23 -48.98
CA GLY A 81 4.48 -20.64 -49.78
C GLY A 81 3.98 -21.66 -50.82
N PHE A 82 2.67 -21.97 -50.79
CA PHE A 82 1.85 -22.74 -51.76
C PHE A 82 1.91 -24.28 -51.71
N SER A 83 0.86 -25.04 -52.00
CA SER A 83 -0.61 -24.86 -52.06
C SER A 83 -1.23 -26.24 -52.35
N LEU A 84 -2.52 -26.38 -52.02
CA LEU A 84 -3.38 -27.56 -52.08
C LEU A 84 -3.31 -28.39 -53.38
N LYS A 85 -3.50 -29.70 -53.24
CA LYS A 85 -4.73 -30.36 -53.74
C LYS A 85 -4.96 -31.74 -53.13
N ALA A 86 -6.21 -31.94 -52.74
CA ALA A 86 -6.77 -33.15 -52.18
C ALA A 86 -6.91 -34.26 -53.23
N GLN A 87 -6.71 -35.50 -52.81
CA GLN A 87 -7.34 -36.65 -53.44
C GLN A 87 -7.94 -37.56 -52.36
N ALA A 88 -9.20 -37.89 -52.60
CA ALA A 88 -10.08 -38.68 -51.75
C ALA A 88 -9.64 -40.15 -51.70
N PHE A 89 -9.72 -40.78 -50.53
CA PHE A 89 -9.73 -42.23 -50.45
C PHE A 89 -10.79 -42.75 -49.48
N SER A 90 -11.44 -43.80 -49.97
CA SER A 90 -12.69 -44.39 -49.53
C SER A 90 -12.58 -45.16 -48.20
N LYS A 91 -13.70 -45.17 -47.49
CA LYS A 91 -13.92 -45.77 -46.16
C LYS A 91 -13.65 -47.28 -46.16
N LYS A 92 -12.78 -47.75 -45.25
CA LYS A 92 -12.82 -49.11 -44.72
C LYS A 92 -12.94 -49.05 -43.20
N LYS A 93 -14.07 -49.58 -42.70
CA LYS A 93 -14.30 -49.87 -41.27
C LYS A 93 -13.30 -50.93 -40.84
N GLN A 94 -12.40 -50.56 -39.93
CA GLN A 94 -11.68 -51.53 -39.10
C GLN A 94 -11.98 -51.23 -37.64
N THR A 95 -12.46 -52.28 -36.98
CA THR A 95 -12.91 -52.32 -35.59
C THR A 95 -11.69 -52.23 -34.68
N LEU A 96 -11.38 -51.02 -34.20
CA LEU A 96 -10.33 -50.80 -33.20
C LEU A 96 -10.89 -51.08 -31.80
N ARG A 97 -10.36 -52.13 -31.16
CA ARG A 97 -10.50 -52.37 -29.73
C ARG A 97 -9.83 -51.19 -28.99
N PHE A 98 -10.64 -50.33 -28.38
CA PHE A 98 -10.16 -49.32 -27.45
C PHE A 98 -9.66 -50.01 -26.18
N VAL A 99 -8.34 -50.15 -26.03
CA VAL A 99 -7.74 -50.37 -24.72
C VAL A 99 -7.74 -49.01 -24.03
N ARG A 100 -8.68 -48.81 -23.10
CA ARG A 100 -8.67 -47.64 -22.21
C ARG A 100 -7.47 -47.75 -21.27
N ALA A 101 -6.38 -47.08 -21.61
CA ALA A 101 -5.37 -46.72 -20.64
C ALA A 101 -5.97 -45.62 -19.74
N SER A 102 -6.53 -46.01 -18.61
CA SER A 102 -6.94 -45.07 -17.56
C SER A 102 -5.67 -44.55 -16.88
N VAL A 103 -5.16 -43.42 -17.36
CA VAL A 103 -4.20 -42.62 -16.59
C VAL A 103 -5.00 -42.00 -15.44
N ALA A 104 -4.85 -42.57 -14.25
CA ALA A 104 -5.31 -41.94 -13.03
C ALA A 104 -4.46 -40.68 -12.84
N VAL A 105 -5.01 -39.54 -13.21
CA VAL A 105 -4.50 -38.24 -12.77
C VAL A 105 -4.91 -38.13 -11.32
N GLU A 106 -3.99 -38.43 -10.41
CA GLU A 106 -4.12 -38.04 -9.01
C GLU A 106 -4.19 -36.51 -8.96
N GLN A 107 -5.41 -36.00 -8.89
CA GLN A 107 -5.64 -34.61 -8.52
C GLN A 107 -5.22 -34.48 -7.06
N GLN A 108 -4.00 -34.01 -6.84
CA GLN A 108 -3.57 -33.53 -5.54
C GLN A 108 -4.44 -32.32 -5.20
N THR A 109 -5.49 -32.56 -4.42
CA THR A 109 -6.25 -31.51 -3.75
C THR A 109 -5.27 -30.83 -2.79
N GLN A 110 -4.69 -29.71 -3.20
CA GLN A 110 -3.99 -28.83 -2.27
C GLN A 110 -5.02 -28.43 -1.22
N GLU A 111 -4.92 -29.00 -0.01
CA GLU A 111 -5.66 -28.48 1.15
C GLU A 111 -5.33 -26.99 1.25
N ALA A 112 -6.33 -26.15 1.00
CA ALA A 112 -6.19 -24.71 1.15
C ALA A 112 -5.86 -24.44 2.62
N LYS A 113 -4.59 -24.15 2.91
CA LYS A 113 -4.11 -23.81 4.24
C LYS A 113 -4.95 -22.64 4.75
N VAL A 114 -5.78 -22.89 5.75
CA VAL A 114 -6.64 -21.88 6.35
C VAL A 114 -5.73 -20.87 7.05
N ALA A 115 -5.82 -19.61 6.64
CA ALA A 115 -5.06 -18.54 7.28
C ALA A 115 -5.45 -18.43 8.76
N LEU A 116 -4.46 -18.24 9.63
CA LEU A 116 -4.67 -18.02 11.06
C LEU A 116 -5.21 -16.60 11.32
N ILE A 117 -4.75 -15.62 10.54
CA ILE A 117 -5.18 -14.22 10.63
C ILE A 117 -5.42 -13.65 9.24
N ARG A 118 -6.58 -13.03 9.04
CA ARG A 118 -6.95 -12.28 7.84
C ARG A 118 -6.92 -10.78 8.14
N ILE A 119 -6.03 -10.07 7.47
CA ILE A 119 -5.83 -8.62 7.59
C ILE A 119 -6.61 -7.90 6.48
N GLY A 120 -7.69 -7.22 6.83
CA GLY A 120 -8.40 -6.33 5.94
C GLY A 120 -7.67 -5.01 5.71
N THR A 121 -7.53 -4.61 4.44
CA THR A 121 -6.92 -3.33 4.08
C THR A 121 -7.49 -2.80 2.76
N ARG A 122 -7.28 -1.50 2.49
CA ARG A 122 -7.55 -0.92 1.18
C ARG A 122 -6.51 -1.37 0.15
N GLY A 123 -6.89 -1.38 -1.12
CA GLY A 123 -6.00 -1.79 -2.23
C GLY A 123 -5.00 -0.74 -2.71
N SER A 124 -4.88 0.41 -2.04
CA SER A 124 -3.91 1.45 -2.44
C SER A 124 -2.48 1.03 -2.06
N PRO A 125 -1.44 1.42 -2.81
CA PRO A 125 -0.07 1.04 -2.51
C PRO A 125 0.38 1.37 -1.07
N LEU A 126 -0.02 2.54 -0.55
CA LEU A 126 0.26 2.92 0.83
C LEU A 126 -0.47 2.04 1.85
N ALA A 127 -1.74 1.69 1.59
CA ALA A 127 -2.51 0.82 2.49
C ALA A 127 -1.99 -0.63 2.49
N LEU A 128 -1.48 -1.11 1.36
CA LEU A 128 -0.78 -2.39 1.29
C LEU A 128 0.55 -2.33 2.05
N ALA A 129 1.32 -1.24 1.92
CA ALA A 129 2.55 -1.05 2.71
C ALA A 129 2.26 -1.09 4.22
N GLN A 130 1.16 -0.48 4.67
CA GLN A 130 0.69 -0.55 6.07
C GLN A 130 0.36 -1.98 6.50
N ALA A 131 -0.39 -2.71 5.68
CA ALA A 131 -0.77 -4.09 5.98
C ALA A 131 0.45 -5.02 6.03
N HIS A 132 1.42 -4.82 5.13
CA HIS A 132 2.68 -5.55 5.13
C HIS A 132 3.54 -5.21 6.37
N GLU A 133 3.64 -3.94 6.76
CA GLU A 133 4.35 -3.56 7.99
C GLU A 133 3.73 -4.22 9.23
N THR A 134 2.40 -4.23 9.33
CA THR A 134 1.69 -4.94 10.41
C THR A 134 1.96 -6.43 10.39
N ARG A 135 1.86 -7.07 9.21
CA ARG A 135 2.15 -8.50 9.03
C ARG A 135 3.57 -8.83 9.48
N ASP A 136 4.56 -8.08 9.01
CA ASP A 136 5.98 -8.36 9.26
C ASP A 136 6.30 -8.26 10.77
N LYS A 137 5.66 -7.31 11.48
CA LYS A 137 5.76 -7.21 12.95
C LYS A 137 5.09 -8.36 13.68
N LEU A 138 3.92 -8.82 13.21
CA LEU A 138 3.23 -9.98 13.79
C LEU A 138 4.06 -11.26 13.61
N MET A 139 4.64 -11.48 12.43
CA MET A 139 5.53 -12.61 12.16
C MET A 139 6.78 -12.59 13.03
N ALA A 140 7.34 -11.42 13.29
CA ALA A 140 8.53 -11.27 14.13
C ALA A 140 8.27 -11.56 15.63
N LEU A 141 7.04 -11.33 16.11
CA LEU A 141 6.67 -11.52 17.51
C LEU A 141 6.03 -12.89 17.80
N HIS A 142 5.45 -13.53 16.79
CA HIS A 142 4.72 -14.78 16.92
C HIS A 142 5.21 -15.81 15.89
N SER A 143 5.98 -16.80 16.34
CA SER A 143 6.55 -17.86 15.48
C SER A 143 5.49 -18.60 14.66
N ASP A 144 4.32 -18.83 15.25
CA ASP A 144 3.22 -19.56 14.60
C ASP A 144 2.64 -18.79 13.40
N LEU A 145 2.85 -17.46 13.35
CA LEU A 145 2.42 -16.60 12.25
C LEU A 145 3.49 -16.44 11.16
N ALA A 146 4.73 -16.90 11.41
CA ALA A 146 5.82 -16.80 10.44
C ALA A 146 5.71 -17.82 9.28
N GLU A 147 4.90 -18.86 9.46
CA GLU A 147 4.63 -19.89 8.45
C GLU A 147 3.94 -19.31 7.21
N GLU A 148 4.36 -19.74 6.02
CA GLU A 148 3.77 -19.28 4.76
C GLU A 148 2.26 -19.54 4.73
N GLY A 149 1.45 -18.53 4.40
CA GLY A 149 -0.01 -18.60 4.42
C GLY A 149 -0.68 -18.49 5.80
N ALA A 150 0.07 -18.34 6.90
CA ALA A 150 -0.52 -18.11 8.22
C ALA A 150 -1.23 -16.76 8.34
N ILE A 151 -0.73 -15.73 7.63
CA ILE A 151 -1.38 -14.42 7.52
C ILE A 151 -1.84 -14.19 6.08
N GLN A 152 -3.12 -13.87 5.90
CA GLN A 152 -3.70 -13.49 4.62
C GLN A 152 -4.02 -11.99 4.59
N ILE A 153 -3.62 -11.29 3.53
CA ILE A 153 -4.06 -9.91 3.28
C ILE A 153 -5.32 -9.93 2.41
N VAL A 154 -6.40 -9.35 2.92
CA VAL A 154 -7.70 -9.26 2.25
C VAL A 154 -7.91 -7.82 1.79
N ILE A 155 -7.89 -7.62 0.47
CA ILE A 155 -8.08 -6.30 -0.14
C ILE A 155 -9.58 -6.01 -0.23
N ILE A 156 -10.01 -4.91 0.37
CA ILE A 156 -11.39 -4.44 0.40
C ILE A 156 -11.48 -3.09 -0.29
N LYS A 157 -12.39 -2.98 -1.27
CA LYS A 157 -12.59 -1.75 -2.06
C LYS A 157 -13.67 -0.88 -1.43
N THR A 158 -13.31 0.32 -0.99
CA THR A 158 -14.25 1.20 -0.27
C THR A 158 -14.97 2.17 -1.21
N THR A 159 -16.06 2.76 -0.73
CA THR A 159 -16.79 3.80 -1.47
C THR A 159 -15.90 5.02 -1.75
N GLY A 160 -15.03 5.41 -0.83
CA GLY A 160 -14.05 6.48 -1.00
C GLY A 160 -13.02 6.21 -2.11
N ASP A 161 -12.77 4.95 -2.45
CA ASP A 161 -11.93 4.58 -3.60
C ASP A 161 -12.67 4.72 -4.93
N LYS A 162 -14.00 4.50 -4.93
CA LYS A 162 -14.86 4.59 -6.11
C LYS A 162 -15.17 6.04 -6.48
N ILE A 163 -15.44 6.90 -5.50
CA ILE A 163 -15.88 8.29 -5.73
C ILE A 163 -14.68 9.25 -5.66
N GLN A 164 -14.15 9.59 -6.83
CA GLN A 164 -13.01 10.52 -6.98
C GLN A 164 -13.35 11.80 -7.77
N SER A 165 -14.58 11.91 -8.28
CA SER A 165 -15.01 12.98 -9.18
C SER A 165 -15.45 14.27 -8.48
N GLN A 166 -15.64 14.24 -7.16
CA GLN A 166 -16.15 15.38 -6.38
C GLN A 166 -15.29 15.65 -5.12
N PRO A 167 -15.30 16.89 -4.57
CA PRO A 167 -14.60 17.23 -3.34
C PRO A 167 -15.04 16.38 -2.14
N LEU A 168 -14.13 16.18 -1.17
CA LEU A 168 -14.43 15.29 -0.02
C LEU A 168 -15.50 15.90 0.91
N ALA A 169 -15.55 17.23 1.00
CA ALA A 169 -16.54 17.95 1.78
C ALA A 169 -17.98 17.71 1.26
N ASP A 170 -18.12 17.47 -0.04
CA ASP A 170 -19.43 17.43 -0.71
C ASP A 170 -20.02 16.01 -0.76
N ILE A 171 -19.20 14.96 -0.64
CA ILE A 171 -19.64 13.56 -0.75
C ILE A 171 -20.52 13.13 0.42
N GLY A 172 -20.39 13.76 1.60
CA GLY A 172 -21.12 13.39 2.81
C GLY A 172 -20.83 11.95 3.27
N GLY A 173 -21.33 11.58 4.45
CA GLY A 173 -21.21 10.22 5.00
C GLY A 173 -19.96 10.00 5.86
N LYS A 174 -20.17 9.40 7.05
CA LYS A 174 -19.10 9.00 7.96
C LYS A 174 -18.45 7.72 7.43
N GLY A 175 -17.11 7.62 7.50
CA GLY A 175 -16.39 6.38 7.22
C GLY A 175 -16.21 5.99 5.74
N LEU A 176 -16.09 6.95 4.82
CA LEU A 176 -15.91 6.67 3.37
C LEU A 176 -14.74 5.71 3.03
N PHE A 177 -13.75 5.61 3.91
CA PHE A 177 -12.59 4.73 3.75
C PHE A 177 -12.55 3.55 4.73
N THR A 178 -13.54 3.43 5.61
CA THR A 178 -13.56 2.39 6.66
C THR A 178 -14.79 1.50 6.59
N LYS A 179 -15.94 2.01 6.16
CA LYS A 179 -17.24 1.33 6.25
C LYS A 179 -17.22 -0.12 5.76
N GLU A 180 -16.75 -0.37 4.54
CA GLU A 180 -16.74 -1.73 3.97
C GLU A 180 -15.74 -2.67 4.69
N ILE A 181 -14.69 -2.12 5.29
CA ILE A 181 -13.72 -2.87 6.10
C ILE A 181 -14.31 -3.16 7.47
N ASP A 182 -14.99 -2.20 8.07
CA ASP A 182 -15.70 -2.34 9.35
C ASP A 182 -16.77 -3.44 9.23
N GLU A 183 -17.55 -3.44 8.14
CA GLU A 183 -18.55 -4.48 7.84
C GLU A 183 -17.91 -5.86 7.69
N ALA A 184 -16.79 -5.97 6.96
CA ALA A 184 -16.05 -7.23 6.84
C ALA A 184 -15.53 -7.74 8.20
N LEU A 185 -15.08 -6.85 9.08
CA LEU A 185 -14.62 -7.19 10.42
C LEU A 185 -15.78 -7.67 11.31
N ILE A 186 -16.92 -6.98 11.24
CA ILE A 186 -18.13 -7.35 12.01
C ILE A 186 -18.69 -8.69 11.54
N ASN A 187 -18.67 -8.97 10.23
CA ASN A 187 -19.16 -10.21 9.65
C ASN A 187 -18.19 -11.39 9.81
N GLY A 188 -16.95 -11.14 10.26
CA GLY A 188 -15.92 -12.16 10.40
C GLY A 188 -15.31 -12.60 9.07
N ASP A 189 -15.39 -11.76 8.03
CA ASP A 189 -14.69 -11.96 6.75
C ASP A 189 -13.18 -11.67 6.89
N ILE A 190 -12.82 -10.81 7.84
CA ILE A 190 -11.46 -10.51 8.29
C ILE A 190 -11.38 -10.57 9.82
N ASP A 191 -10.19 -10.77 10.34
CA ASP A 191 -9.95 -10.88 11.79
C ASP A 191 -9.43 -9.57 12.39
N ILE A 192 -8.63 -8.83 11.61
CA ILE A 192 -8.17 -7.49 11.95
C ILE A 192 -8.23 -6.57 10.73
N ALA A 193 -8.41 -5.27 10.97
CA ALA A 193 -8.42 -4.26 9.93
C ALA A 193 -7.32 -3.22 10.15
N VAL A 194 -6.59 -2.89 9.08
CA VAL A 194 -5.47 -1.94 9.12
C VAL A 194 -5.85 -0.62 8.44
N HIS A 195 -5.75 0.48 9.17
CA HIS A 195 -6.10 1.82 8.69
C HIS A 195 -4.99 2.84 8.94
N SER A 196 -4.94 3.88 8.11
CA SER A 196 -4.31 5.14 8.51
C SER A 196 -5.16 5.81 9.58
N MET A 197 -4.61 6.13 10.75
CA MET A 197 -5.42 6.65 11.88
C MET A 197 -6.24 7.91 11.54
N LYS A 198 -5.71 8.78 10.68
CA LYS A 198 -6.40 10.01 10.25
C LYS A 198 -7.72 9.77 9.50
N ASP A 199 -7.90 8.57 8.96
CA ASP A 199 -9.07 8.18 8.16
C ASP A 199 -10.10 7.40 9.01
N VAL A 200 -9.77 7.07 10.26
CA VAL A 200 -10.67 6.38 11.21
C VAL A 200 -11.69 7.38 11.76
N PRO A 201 -13.00 7.09 11.72
CA PRO A 201 -14.02 7.93 12.33
C PRO A 201 -13.83 8.10 13.85
N THR A 202 -14.31 9.21 14.40
CA THR A 202 -14.25 9.47 15.84
C THR A 202 -15.12 8.52 16.67
N TYR A 203 -16.19 8.01 16.06
CA TYR A 203 -17.05 6.98 16.64
C TYR A 203 -16.78 5.66 15.94
N LEU A 204 -16.32 4.68 16.71
CA LEU A 204 -16.12 3.34 16.18
C LEU A 204 -17.47 2.65 16.01
N PRO A 205 -17.63 1.83 14.95
CA PRO A 205 -18.78 0.96 14.80
C PRO A 205 -18.96 0.06 16.02
N GLU A 206 -20.21 -0.22 16.38
CA GLU A 206 -20.50 -1.22 17.41
C GLU A 206 -19.83 -2.56 17.06
N LYS A 207 -19.43 -3.32 18.09
CA LYS A 207 -18.71 -4.59 17.95
C LYS A 207 -17.30 -4.47 17.38
N THR A 208 -16.74 -3.26 17.28
CA THR A 208 -15.33 -3.06 16.94
C THR A 208 -14.61 -2.34 18.08
N ILE A 209 -13.31 -2.61 18.21
CA ILE A 209 -12.41 -1.91 19.13
C ILE A 209 -11.13 -1.53 18.41
N LEU A 210 -10.46 -0.49 18.90
CA LEU A 210 -9.19 0.02 18.39
C LEU A 210 -8.11 -0.07 19.48
N PRO A 211 -7.56 -1.27 19.75
CA PRO A 211 -6.63 -1.47 20.86
C PRO A 211 -5.18 -1.12 20.51
N CYS A 212 -4.83 -1.00 19.22
CA CYS A 212 -3.42 -0.95 18.81
C CYS A 212 -3.15 0.17 17.80
N ASN A 213 -2.10 0.95 18.09
CA ASN A 213 -1.42 1.84 17.15
C ASN A 213 0.03 1.36 17.04
N LEU A 214 0.58 1.33 15.83
CA LEU A 214 2.01 1.10 15.66
C LEU A 214 2.84 2.33 16.09
N PRO A 215 4.18 2.22 16.19
CA PRO A 215 5.03 3.37 16.43
C PRO A 215 4.78 4.49 15.42
N ARG A 216 4.65 5.71 15.93
CA ARG A 216 4.21 6.85 15.12
C ARG A 216 5.35 7.37 14.24
N GLU A 217 5.08 7.41 12.94
CA GLU A 217 5.94 8.08 11.95
C GLU A 217 5.81 9.61 11.98
N ASP A 218 6.64 10.29 11.17
CA ASP A 218 6.68 11.75 11.10
C ASP A 218 5.30 12.36 10.78
N VAL A 219 4.89 13.32 11.60
CA VAL A 219 3.55 13.93 11.56
C VAL A 219 3.46 15.13 10.63
N ARG A 220 4.58 15.60 10.07
CA ARG A 220 4.64 16.84 9.30
C ARG A 220 4.01 16.69 7.91
N ASP A 221 3.49 17.81 7.41
CA ASP A 221 3.15 17.95 6.01
C ASP A 221 4.42 18.28 5.22
N ALA A 222 4.63 17.58 4.11
CA ALA A 222 5.70 17.82 3.15
C ALA A 222 5.20 18.71 2.02
N PHE A 223 5.94 19.79 1.75
CA PHE A 223 5.77 20.63 0.56
C PHE A 223 6.43 19.97 -0.64
N ILE A 224 5.68 19.84 -1.74
CA ILE A 224 6.15 19.21 -2.97
C ILE A 224 5.88 20.14 -4.13
N SER A 225 6.93 20.58 -4.80
CA SER A 225 6.89 21.40 -6.00
C SER A 225 8.07 21.05 -6.90
N LEU A 226 7.91 21.30 -8.21
CA LEU A 226 8.98 21.18 -9.19
C LEU A 226 9.74 22.50 -9.41
N SER A 227 9.17 23.63 -8.98
CA SER A 227 9.65 24.97 -9.34
C SER A 227 10.00 25.87 -8.16
N ALA A 228 9.70 25.45 -6.92
CA ALA A 228 9.91 26.24 -5.71
C ALA A 228 10.40 25.35 -4.56
N ALA A 229 11.16 25.93 -3.63
CA ALA A 229 11.66 25.22 -2.44
C ALA A 229 10.66 25.30 -1.26
N SER A 230 9.84 26.35 -1.21
CA SER A 230 8.85 26.57 -0.18
C SER A 230 7.57 27.23 -0.71
N LEU A 231 6.54 27.29 0.13
CA LEU A 231 5.31 28.05 -0.16
C LEU A 231 5.59 29.56 -0.35
N ALA A 232 6.59 30.11 0.36
CA ALA A 232 6.93 31.53 0.28
C ALA A 232 7.59 31.92 -1.05
N ASP A 233 8.19 30.95 -1.74
CA ASP A 233 8.88 31.17 -3.01
C ASP A 233 7.92 31.11 -4.21
N LEU A 234 6.64 30.76 -3.99
CA LEU A 234 5.66 30.69 -5.04
C LEU A 234 5.18 32.09 -5.46
N PRO A 235 5.14 32.41 -6.76
CA PRO A 235 4.54 33.65 -7.25
C PRO A 235 3.09 33.79 -6.80
N ALA A 236 2.64 35.03 -6.60
CA ALA A 236 1.23 35.33 -6.33
C ALA A 236 0.32 34.72 -7.43
N GLY A 237 -0.84 34.21 -7.03
CA GLY A 237 -1.78 33.49 -7.89
C GLY A 237 -1.39 32.04 -8.18
N SER A 238 -0.26 31.53 -7.68
CA SER A 238 0.10 30.12 -7.85
C SER A 238 -0.93 29.18 -7.23
N ILE A 239 -1.26 28.11 -7.95
CA ILE A 239 -2.28 27.14 -7.56
C ILE A 239 -1.63 25.98 -6.79
N ILE A 240 -2.13 25.70 -5.59
CA ILE A 240 -1.72 24.58 -4.73
C ILE A 240 -2.82 23.52 -4.71
N GLY A 241 -2.47 22.28 -5.05
CA GLY A 241 -3.41 21.16 -4.99
C GLY A 241 -3.58 20.60 -3.58
N THR A 242 -4.76 20.72 -2.98
CA THR A 242 -5.11 19.99 -1.75
C THR A 242 -6.63 19.92 -1.54
N ALA A 243 -7.16 18.71 -1.36
CA ALA A 243 -8.55 18.48 -0.95
C ALA A 243 -8.77 18.57 0.58
N SER A 244 -7.74 18.90 1.36
CA SER A 244 -7.83 19.01 2.83
C SER A 244 -8.17 20.44 3.24
N LEU A 245 -9.35 20.63 3.84
CA LEU A 245 -9.76 21.92 4.42
C LEU A 245 -8.78 22.40 5.50
N ARG A 246 -8.24 21.47 6.33
CA ARG A 246 -7.20 21.77 7.33
C ARG A 246 -5.99 22.45 6.69
N ARG A 247 -5.50 21.92 5.56
CA ARG A 247 -4.33 22.47 4.88
C ARG A 247 -4.69 23.77 4.15
N LYS A 248 -5.84 23.81 3.47
CA LYS A 248 -6.34 25.00 2.77
C LYS A 248 -6.40 26.20 3.71
N SER A 249 -7.05 26.05 4.87
CA SER A 249 -7.20 27.16 5.82
C SER A 249 -5.86 27.68 6.33
N GLN A 250 -4.93 26.77 6.67
CA GLN A 250 -3.59 27.15 7.14
C GLN A 250 -2.74 27.83 6.06
N ILE A 251 -2.82 27.34 4.81
CA ILE A 251 -2.13 27.96 3.67
C ILE A 251 -2.66 29.37 3.46
N LEU A 252 -3.98 29.52 3.28
CA LEU A 252 -4.59 30.81 2.93
C LEU A 252 -4.51 31.83 4.06
N HIS A 253 -4.45 31.37 5.32
CA HIS A 253 -4.20 32.25 6.46
C HIS A 253 -2.82 32.91 6.40
N ARG A 254 -1.78 32.15 6.03
CA ARG A 254 -0.39 32.65 6.00
C ARG A 254 0.02 33.24 4.65
N TYR A 255 -0.52 32.71 3.56
CA TYR A 255 -0.19 33.07 2.18
C TYR A 255 -1.47 33.38 1.40
N PRO A 256 -2.14 34.51 1.69
CA PRO A 256 -3.43 34.85 1.10
C PRO A 256 -3.37 35.18 -0.40
N SER A 257 -2.16 35.40 -0.95
CA SER A 257 -1.94 35.63 -2.38
C SER A 257 -1.93 34.34 -3.20
N LEU A 258 -1.97 33.16 -2.58
CA LEU A 258 -1.99 31.86 -3.26
C LEU A 258 -3.43 31.34 -3.44
N SER A 259 -3.61 30.48 -4.42
CA SER A 259 -4.89 29.83 -4.71
C SER A 259 -4.82 28.34 -4.36
N VAL A 260 -5.95 27.75 -3.95
CA VAL A 260 -6.02 26.32 -3.61
C VAL A 260 -7.02 25.61 -4.51
N GLU A 261 -6.55 24.59 -5.22
CA GLU A 261 -7.38 23.67 -6.01
C GLU A 261 -7.87 22.53 -5.10
N GLU A 262 -9.16 22.56 -4.79
CA GLU A 262 -9.81 21.62 -3.85
C GLU A 262 -10.13 20.27 -4.48
N ASN A 263 -10.34 20.21 -5.81
CA ASN A 263 -10.58 18.96 -6.51
C ASN A 263 -9.28 18.19 -6.83
N PHE A 264 -8.34 18.21 -5.88
CA PHE A 264 -7.06 17.52 -5.97
C PHE A 264 -7.11 16.15 -5.27
N ARG A 265 -7.87 15.23 -5.86
CA ARG A 265 -8.13 13.87 -5.36
C ARG A 265 -7.27 12.80 -6.05
N GLY A 266 -7.27 11.61 -5.44
CA GLY A 266 -6.49 10.43 -5.85
C GLY A 266 -5.53 9.96 -4.76
N ASN A 267 -4.94 8.79 -4.97
CA ASN A 267 -3.81 8.29 -4.17
C ASN A 267 -2.55 9.15 -4.38
N VAL A 268 -1.49 8.86 -3.63
CA VAL A 268 -0.22 9.62 -3.67
C VAL A 268 0.34 9.69 -5.09
N GLN A 269 0.43 8.57 -5.80
CA GLN A 269 0.95 8.51 -7.17
C GLN A 269 0.14 9.35 -8.14
N THR A 270 -1.19 9.30 -8.06
CA THR A 270 -2.09 10.09 -8.93
C THR A 270 -1.89 11.58 -8.70
N ARG A 271 -1.68 11.99 -7.45
CA ARG A 271 -1.40 13.39 -7.09
C ARG A 271 -0.03 13.84 -7.61
N LEU A 272 1.01 13.03 -7.44
CA LEU A 272 2.34 13.33 -7.97
C LEU A 272 2.33 13.41 -9.50
N ARG A 273 1.56 12.55 -10.17
CA ARG A 273 1.36 12.63 -11.62
C ARG A 273 0.69 13.94 -12.03
N LYS A 274 -0.43 14.33 -11.39
CA LYS A 274 -1.09 15.62 -11.66
C LYS A 274 -0.16 16.82 -11.43
N LEU A 275 0.73 16.76 -10.44
CA LEU A 275 1.76 17.77 -10.21
C LEU A 275 2.76 17.82 -11.39
N ASN A 276 3.26 16.66 -11.82
CA ASN A 276 4.18 16.56 -12.96
C ASN A 276 3.55 17.03 -14.28
N GLU A 277 2.25 16.81 -14.46
CA GLU A 277 1.46 17.29 -15.60
C GLU A 277 1.17 18.80 -15.53
N GLY A 278 1.56 19.48 -14.45
CA GLY A 278 1.41 20.93 -14.30
C GLY A 278 -0.01 21.39 -13.95
N VAL A 279 -0.90 20.47 -13.51
CA VAL A 279 -2.27 20.81 -13.06
C VAL A 279 -2.24 21.80 -11.89
N VAL A 280 -1.21 21.71 -11.05
CA VAL A 280 -0.95 22.62 -9.92
C VAL A 280 0.55 22.94 -9.85
N LYS A 281 0.92 24.05 -9.20
CA LYS A 281 2.34 24.44 -9.00
C LYS A 281 3.00 23.76 -7.82
N ALA A 282 2.20 23.38 -6.82
CA ALA A 282 2.65 22.63 -5.67
C ALA A 282 1.51 21.78 -5.08
N THR A 283 1.87 20.82 -4.23
CA THR A 283 0.92 20.10 -3.39
C THR A 283 1.52 19.85 -2.00
N LEU A 284 0.66 19.43 -1.08
CA LEU A 284 1.05 18.99 0.26
C LEU A 284 0.65 17.53 0.45
N LEU A 285 1.58 16.71 0.92
CA LEU A 285 1.35 15.33 1.33
C LEU A 285 1.84 15.13 2.78
N ALA A 286 1.39 14.06 3.44
CA ALA A 286 1.94 13.73 4.76
C ALA A 286 3.31 13.08 4.55
N LEU A 287 4.34 13.51 5.28
CA LEU A 287 5.71 13.03 5.10
C LEU A 287 5.84 11.52 5.33
N ALA A 288 5.09 10.96 6.29
CA ALA A 288 5.04 9.52 6.53
C ALA A 288 4.41 8.68 5.39
N GLY A 289 3.85 9.32 4.35
CA GLY A 289 3.19 8.61 3.24
C GLY A 289 3.78 8.91 1.87
N THR A 290 4.86 9.71 1.82
CA THR A 290 5.56 10.14 0.60
C THR A 290 6.76 9.28 0.27
#